data_AF-X1RK64-F1
#
_entry.id   AF-X1RK64-F1
#
_cell.length_a   1.000
_cell.length_b   1.000
_cell.length_c   1.000
_cell.angle_alpha   90.00
_cell.angle_beta   90.00
_cell.angle_gamma   90.00
#
_symmetry.space_group_name_H-M   'P 1'
#
loop_
_entity.id
_entity.type
_entity.pdbx_description
1 polymer ?
#
loop_
_entity_poly.entity_id
_entity_poly.type
_entity_poly.pdbx_seq_one_letter_code
_entity_poly.pdbx_strand_id
1 'polypeptide(L)' 'ESPAASSAIKELRRMEETLSRNELLELLKRGMAYHNADLSWEERSLVEKYLKEGEIKVICATTTLALGVELPV' A
#
# COMPACT_ATOMS: atom_id res chain seq x y z
N GLU A 1 -15.57 -11.87 -5.13
CA GLU A 1 -14.59 -11.77 -4.01
C GLU A 1 -14.34 -10.30 -3.76
N SER A 2 -14.35 -9.85 -2.50
CA SER A 2 -14.34 -8.42 -2.21
C SER A 2 -12.95 -7.84 -2.53
N PRO A 3 -12.82 -6.85 -3.43
CA PRO A 3 -11.53 -6.31 -3.83
C PRO A 3 -10.88 -5.44 -2.74
N ALA A 4 -11.54 -5.22 -1.60
CA ALA A 4 -11.08 -4.30 -0.57
C ALA A 4 -10.04 -4.95 0.38
N ALA A 5 -8.87 -4.33 0.49
CA ALA A 5 -7.83 -4.64 1.47
C ALA A 5 -8.27 -4.22 2.89
N SER A 6 -9.20 -4.98 3.45
CA SER A 6 -9.93 -4.64 4.68
C SER A 6 -9.01 -4.55 5.90
N SER A 7 -7.97 -5.39 5.97
CA SER A 7 -6.99 -5.35 7.04
C SER A 7 -6.08 -4.14 6.88
N ALA A 8 -5.62 -3.87 5.66
CA ALA A 8 -4.81 -2.69 5.33
C ALA A 8 -5.53 -1.38 5.69
N ILE A 9 -6.81 -1.27 5.35
CA ILE A 9 -7.64 -0.11 5.68
C ILE A 9 -7.75 0.09 7.20
N LYS A 10 -7.92 -1.01 7.95
CA LYS A 10 -8.04 -0.95 9.42
C LYS A 10 -6.72 -0.54 10.08
N GLU A 11 -5.60 -1.03 9.57
CA GLU A 11 -4.26 -0.68 10.07
C GLU A 11 -3.94 0.78 9.72
N LEU A 12 -4.16 1.21 8.48
CA LEU A 12 -3.91 2.58 8.03
C LEU A 12 -4.74 3.62 8.79
N ARG A 13 -5.97 3.29 9.19
CA ARG A 13 -6.82 4.17 10.02
C ARG A 13 -6.31 4.38 11.44
N ARG A 14 -5.40 3.52 11.94
CA ARG A 14 -4.80 3.62 13.27
C ARG A 14 -3.47 4.34 13.26
N MET A 15 -2.92 4.61 12.09
CA MET A 15 -1.68 5.34 11.90
C MET A 15 -1.92 6.85 11.96
N GLU A 16 -0.84 7.62 12.01
CA GLU A 16 -0.89 9.08 11.95
C GLU A 16 -1.54 9.57 10.65
N GLU A 17 -2.23 10.72 10.72
CA GLU A 17 -2.79 11.32 9.51
C GLU A 17 -1.68 11.90 8.65
N THR A 18 -1.54 11.39 7.43
CA THR A 18 -0.67 11.96 6.40
C THR A 18 -1.50 12.63 5.31
N LEU A 19 -0.85 13.42 4.45
CA LEU A 19 -1.49 13.98 3.24
C LEU A 19 -1.96 12.87 2.29
N SER A 20 -1.26 11.74 2.27
CA SER A 20 -1.45 10.59 1.38
C SER A 20 -2.52 9.61 1.88
N ARG A 21 -2.86 9.64 3.18
CA ARG A 21 -3.72 8.64 3.85
C ARG A 21 -5.08 8.48 3.18
N ASN A 22 -5.76 9.58 2.85
CA ASN A 22 -7.12 9.52 2.30
C ASN A 22 -7.15 8.92 0.90
N GLU A 23 -6.15 9.22 0.08
CA GLU A 23 -5.99 8.64 -1.25
C GLU A 23 -5.65 7.15 -1.15
N LEU A 24 -4.69 6.79 -0.29
CA LEU A 24 -4.30 5.41 -0.06
C LEU A 24 -5.49 4.57 0.45
N LEU A 25 -6.32 5.12 1.35
CA LEU A 25 -7.55 4.47 1.79
C LEU A 25 -8.54 4.19 0.65
N GLU A 26 -8.68 5.11 -0.31
CA GLU A 26 -9.57 4.92 -1.45
C GLU A 26 -9.05 3.86 -2.42
N LEU A 27 -7.74 3.81 -2.63
CA LEU A 27 -7.09 2.78 -3.45
C LEU A 27 -7.20 1.40 -2.79
N LEU A 28 -6.98 1.30 -1.47
CA LEU A 28 -7.06 0.04 -0.74
C LEU A 28 -8.46 -0.57 -0.77
N LYS A 29 -9.53 0.24 -0.84
CA LYS A 29 -10.91 -0.27 -1.04
C LYS A 29 -11.09 -1.02 -2.36
N ARG A 30 -10.22 -0.76 -3.34
CA ARG A 30 -10.20 -1.38 -4.66
C ARG A 30 -9.09 -2.43 -4.79
N GLY A 31 -8.33 -2.67 -3.72
CA GLY A 31 -7.22 -3.63 -3.72
C GLY A 31 -6.00 -3.09 -4.44
N MET A 32 -5.86 -1.76 -4.48
CA MET A 32 -4.76 -1.07 -5.13
C MET A 32 -3.98 -0.23 -4.12
N ALA A 33 -2.71 0.05 -4.42
CA ALA A 33 -1.88 0.98 -3.66
C ALA A 33 -0.82 1.62 -4.56
N TYR A 34 -0.09 2.60 -4.04
CA TYR A 34 1.15 3.08 -4.66
C TYR A 34 2.32 2.98 -3.69
N HIS A 35 3.54 3.00 -4.22
CA HIS A 35 4.78 3.00 -3.44
C HIS A 35 5.74 4.03 -4.02
N ASN A 36 5.84 5.17 -3.34
CA ASN A 36 6.71 6.27 -3.71
C ASN A 36 7.26 6.99 -2.46
N ALA A 37 8.07 8.03 -2.66
CA ALA A 37 8.70 8.78 -1.57
C ALA A 37 7.72 9.67 -0.78
N ASP A 38 6.50 9.88 -1.28
CA ASP A 38 5.48 10.70 -0.63
C ASP A 38 4.76 9.94 0.49
N LEU A 39 4.90 8.61 0.52
CA LEU A 39 4.44 7.79 1.62
C LEU A 39 5.42 7.82 2.79
N SER A 40 4.87 7.87 4.00
CA SER A 40 5.64 7.68 5.22
C SER A 40 6.33 6.31 5.21
N TRP A 41 7.35 6.15 6.05
CA TRP A 41 8.01 4.85 6.19
C TRP A 41 7.02 3.76 6.62
N GLU A 42 6.13 4.08 7.55
CA GLU A 42 5.10 3.16 8.03
C GLU A 42 4.08 2.81 6.93
N GLU A 43 3.66 3.78 6.11
CA GLU A 43 2.72 3.55 5.01
C GLU A 43 3.33 2.63 3.94
N ARG A 44 4.62 2.81 3.62
CA ARG A 44 5.34 1.90 2.73
C ARG A 44 5.41 0.49 3.29
N SER A 45 5.75 0.34 4.56
CA SER A 45 5.77 -0.97 5.23
C SER A 45 4.40 -1.64 5.25
N LEU A 46 3.32 -0.87 5.46
CA LEU A 46 1.94 -1.36 5.38
C LEU A 46 1.62 -1.88 3.98
N VAL A 47 1.92 -1.10 2.95
CA VAL A 47 1.67 -1.48 1.55
C VAL A 47 2.45 -2.75 1.17
N GLU A 48 3.72 -2.86 1.54
CA GLU A 48 4.54 -4.06 1.29
C GLU A 48 3.99 -5.31 2.00
N LYS A 49 3.58 -5.16 3.26
CA LYS A 49 2.97 -6.25 4.04
C LYS A 49 1.72 -6.77 3.37
N TYR A 50 0.78 -5.90 3.02
CA TYR A 50 -0.51 -6.31 2.46
C TYR A 50 -0.45 -6.67 0.98
N LEU A 51 0.59 -6.27 0.27
CA LEU A 51 0.94 -6.83 -1.03
C LEU A 51 1.38 -8.30 -0.89
N LYS A 52 2.27 -8.60 0.07
CA LYS A 52 2.74 -9.96 0.34
C LYS A 52 1.63 -10.89 0.84
N GLU A 53 0.70 -10.37 1.65
CA GLU A 53 -0.49 -11.09 2.11
C GLU A 53 -1.55 -11.26 1.00
N GLY A 54 -1.39 -10.57 -0.14
CA GLY A 54 -2.27 -10.67 -1.30
C GLY A 54 -3.60 -9.92 -1.14
N GLU A 55 -3.75 -9.04 -0.15
CA GLU A 55 -4.89 -8.13 -0.04
C GLU A 55 -4.79 -6.98 -1.07
N ILE A 56 -3.57 -6.51 -1.35
CA ILE A 56 -3.29 -5.58 -2.44
C ILE A 56 -2.98 -6.40 -3.70
N LYS A 57 -3.76 -6.20 -4.76
CA LYS A 57 -3.64 -6.90 -6.04
C LYS A 57 -2.82 -6.15 -7.08
N VAL A 58 -2.81 -4.82 -6.99
CA VAL A 58 -2.12 -3.95 -7.95
C VAL A 58 -1.38 -2.86 -7.20
N ILE A 59 -0.14 -2.61 -7.57
CA ILE A 59 0.67 -1.53 -7.02
C ILE A 59 1.28 -0.68 -8.13
N CYS A 60 1.21 0.64 -7.98
CA CYS A 60 1.91 1.59 -8.85
C CYS A 60 3.13 2.14 -8.09
N ALA A 61 4.35 1.87 -8.57
CA ALA A 61 5.57 2.34 -7.92
C ALA A 61 6.42 3.19 -8.87
N THR A 62 6.94 4.31 -8.38
CA THR A 62 7.95 5.10 -9.10
C THR A 62 9.32 4.56 -8.71
N THR A 63 9.87 3.67 -9.54
CA THR A 63 11.09 2.93 -9.25
C THR A 63 12.35 3.78 -9.41
N THR A 64 12.90 4.25 -8.28
CA THR A 64 14.35 4.26 -8.05
C THR A 64 14.77 2.98 -7.30
N LEU A 65 14.15 1.85 -7.64
CA LEU A 65 14.25 0.61 -6.85
C LEU A 65 14.27 -0.65 -7.74
N ALA A 66 14.92 -0.57 -8.90
CA ALA A 66 15.28 -1.74 -9.71
C ALA A 66 16.51 -2.50 -9.15
N LEU A 67 16.90 -2.27 -7.89
CA LEU A 67 18.14 -2.80 -7.29
C LEU A 67 17.92 -3.53 -5.95
N GLY A 68 16.69 -3.79 -5.48
CA GLY A 68 16.55 -4.50 -4.20
C GLY A 68 15.18 -4.92 -3.69
N VAL A 69 14.07 -4.68 -4.39
CA VAL A 69 12.77 -5.23 -3.95
C VAL A 69 12.37 -6.37 -4.86
N GLU A 70 12.49 -7.60 -4.34
CA GLU A 70 11.86 -8.78 -4.90
C GLU A 70 10.33 -8.62 -4.76
N LEU A 71 9.72 -7.93 -5.73
CA LEU A 71 8.29 -8.05 -5.96
C LEU A 71 8.07 -9.45 -6.55
N PRO A 72 7.23 -10.31 -5.94
CA PRO A 72 6.86 -11.56 -6.58
C PRO A 72 6.09 -11.22 -7.85
N VAL A 73 6.65 -11.61 -9.00
CA VAL A 73 5.95 -11.65 -10.29
C VAL A 73 4.82 -12.66 -10.27
#